data_AF-A0AAQ3TXU6-F1
#
_entry.id   AF-A0AAQ3TXU6-F1
#
_cell.length_a   1.000
_cell.length_b   1.000
_cell.length_c   1.000
_cell.angle_alpha   90.00
_cell.angle_beta   90.00
_cell.angle_gamma   90.00
#
_symmetry.space_group_name_H-M   'P 1'
#
loop_
_entity.id
_entity.type
_entity.pdbx_description
1 polymer ?
#
loop_
_entity_poly.entity_id
_entity_poly.type
_entity_poly.pdbx_seq_one_letter_code
_entity_poly.pdbx_strand_id
1 'polypeptide(L)'
;MARTVQQFFSQIFGVAASRERTVDLAALGFVPSDLSALDEPFSEEEVLEAIRAMLADRAPGPDGFTGAFYKAAWSIIKKDVLAALNVFHTGRGRGF
;
A
#
# COMPACT_ATOMS: atom_id res chain seq x y z
N MET A 1 -23.56 -7.90 0.76
CA MET A 1 -22.55 -7.97 -0.32
C MET A 1 -21.13 -7.97 0.26
N ALA A 2 -20.63 -6.88 0.87
CA ALA A 2 -19.27 -6.82 1.43
C ALA A 2 -18.91 -7.96 2.42
N ARG A 3 -19.83 -8.30 3.33
CA ARG A 3 -19.64 -9.38 4.33
C ARG A 3 -19.43 -10.77 3.69
N THR A 4 -20.10 -11.05 2.57
CA THR A 4 -20.02 -12.34 1.86
C THR A 4 -18.70 -12.47 1.11
N VAL A 5 -18.24 -11.40 0.47
CA VAL A 5 -16.94 -11.33 -0.23
C VAL A 5 -15.80 -11.49 0.78
N GLN A 6 -15.88 -10.78 1.92
CA GLN A 6 -14.90 -10.90 2.99
C GLN A 6 -14.82 -12.33 3.53
N GLN A 7 -15.96 -12.97 3.82
CA GLN A 7 -15.97 -14.33 4.35
C GLN A 7 -15.37 -15.33 3.36
N PHE A 8 -15.70 -15.22 2.07
CA PHE A 8 -15.15 -16.06 1.02
C PHE A 8 -13.62 -15.93 0.94
N PHE A 9 -13.09 -14.71 0.88
CA PHE A 9 -11.65 -14.49 0.78
C PHE A 9 -10.90 -14.78 2.08
N SER A 10 -11.52 -14.58 3.25
CA SER A 10 -10.93 -15.00 4.54
C SER A 10 -10.75 -16.52 4.63
N GLN A 11 -11.62 -17.31 4.01
CA GLN A 11 -11.45 -18.76 3.94
C GLN A 11 -10.33 -19.18 2.98
N ILE A 12 -10.08 -18.39 1.92
CA ILE A 12 -9.03 -18.66 0.92
C ILE A 12 -7.65 -18.20 1.43
N PHE A 13 -7.56 -16.99 1.98
CA PHE A 13 -6.29 -16.37 2.37
C PHE A 13 -5.95 -16.50 3.87
N GLY A 14 -6.95 -16.78 4.72
CA GLY A 14 -6.87 -16.50 6.16
C GLY A 14 -6.72 -17.70 7.08
N VAL A 15 -6.49 -18.92 6.59
CA VAL A 15 -6.28 -20.06 7.48
C VAL A 15 -4.80 -20.44 7.49
N ALA A 16 -4.08 -19.92 8.48
CA ALA A 16 -2.78 -20.46 8.86
C ALA A 16 -2.99 -21.88 9.40
N ALA A 17 -2.99 -22.86 8.50
CA ALA A 17 -3.06 -24.26 8.87
C ALA A 17 -1.79 -24.65 9.63
N SER A 18 -1.93 -25.52 10.63
CA SER A 18 -0.76 -26.15 11.26
C SER A 18 0.05 -26.87 10.19
N ARG A 19 1.32 -26.50 10.03
CA ARG A 19 2.23 -27.14 9.08
C ARG A 19 3.15 -28.06 9.87
N GLU A 20 3.21 -29.33 9.50
CA GLU A 20 4.11 -30.32 10.11
C GLU A 20 5.59 -30.05 9.78
N ARG A 21 5.84 -29.30 8.70
CA ARG A 21 7.18 -28.96 8.21
C ARG A 21 7.21 -27.48 7.82
N THR A 22 8.31 -26.81 8.11
CA THR A 22 8.60 -25.45 7.65
C THR A 22 9.99 -25.41 7.01
N VAL A 23 10.23 -24.39 6.18
CA VAL A 23 11.55 -24.17 5.59
C VAL A 23 12.44 -23.49 6.63
N ASP A 24 13.62 -24.06 6.85
CA ASP A 24 14.67 -23.40 7.63
C ASP A 24 15.34 -22.35 6.74
N LEU A 25 14.90 -21.10 6.89
CA LEU A 25 15.46 -19.98 6.15
C LEU A 25 16.91 -19.70 6.55
N ALA A 26 17.30 -19.98 7.80
CA ALA A 26 18.68 -19.80 8.25
C ALA A 26 19.63 -20.80 7.56
N ALA A 27 19.18 -22.03 7.34
CA ALA A 27 19.92 -23.02 6.55
C ALA A 27 20.09 -22.61 5.07
N LEU A 28 19.23 -21.73 4.56
CA LEU A 28 19.35 -21.12 3.22
C LEU A 28 20.22 -19.85 3.20
N GLY A 29 20.84 -19.48 4.33
CA GLY A 29 21.63 -18.27 4.45
C GLY A 29 20.80 -16.99 4.50
N PHE A 30 19.49 -17.09 4.74
CA PHE A 30 18.65 -15.91 4.93
C PHE A 30 18.95 -15.28 6.28
N VAL A 31 19.34 -14.00 6.26
CA VAL A 31 19.49 -13.17 7.45
C VAL A 31 18.31 -12.20 7.47
N PRO A 32 17.41 -12.29 8.48
CA PRO A 32 16.32 -11.34 8.62
C PRO A 32 16.86 -9.91 8.67
N SER A 33 16.34 -9.04 7.81
CA SER A 33 16.58 -7.61 7.89
C SER A 33 15.52 -6.96 8.78
N ASP A 34 15.90 -5.90 9.48
CA ASP A 34 14.93 -5.04 10.13
C ASP A 34 14.15 -4.29 9.05
N LEU A 35 12.83 -4.54 9.00
CA LEU A 35 11.89 -3.94 8.06
C LEU A 35 10.87 -3.05 8.78
N SER A 36 11.10 -2.71 10.05
CA SER A 36 10.20 -1.86 10.84
C SER A 36 9.89 -0.53 10.16
N ALA A 37 10.86 0.03 9.42
CA ALA A 37 10.70 1.25 8.63
C ALA A 37 9.59 1.14 7.55
N LEU A 38 9.24 -0.05 7.08
CA LEU A 38 8.18 -0.24 6.08
C LEU A 38 6.77 -0.09 6.66
N ASP A 39 6.63 -0.17 8.00
CA ASP A 39 5.36 -0.01 8.71
C ASP A 39 5.21 1.41 9.31
N GLU A 40 6.16 2.32 9.06
CA GLU A 40 6.07 3.71 9.52
C GLU A 40 5.00 4.51 8.74
N PRO A 41 4.43 5.58 9.33
CA PRO A 41 3.53 6.48 8.61
C PRO A 41 4.24 7.16 7.44
N PHE A 42 3.53 7.30 6.31
CA PHE A 42 4.05 8.00 5.13
C PHE A 42 4.43 9.45 5.44
N SER A 43 5.63 9.86 5.02
CA SER A 43 6.08 11.25 5.12
C SER A 43 5.65 12.10 3.92
N GLU A 44 5.58 13.43 4.07
CA GLU A 44 5.27 14.32 2.93
C GLU A 44 6.34 14.21 1.84
N GLU A 45 7.60 14.09 2.26
CA GLU A 45 8.77 13.98 1.39
C GLU A 45 8.74 12.69 0.57
N GLU A 46 8.47 11.55 1.21
CA GLU A 46 8.32 10.26 0.53
C GLU A 46 7.23 10.28 -0.54
N VAL A 47 6.06 10.82 -0.18
CA VAL A 47 4.91 10.91 -1.10
C VAL A 47 5.23 11.85 -2.27
N LEU A 48 5.89 12.96 -2.01
CA LEU A 48 6.32 13.89 -3.05
C LEU A 48 7.35 13.28 -3.99
N GLU A 49 8.33 12.53 -3.46
CA GLU A 49 9.30 11.82 -4.29
C GLU A 49 8.63 10.75 -5.16
N ALA A 50 7.65 10.02 -4.61
CA ALA A 50 6.84 9.09 -5.39
C ALA A 50 6.10 9.80 -6.53
N ILE A 51 5.47 10.95 -6.26
CA ILE A 51 4.78 11.77 -7.28
C ILE A 51 5.77 12.26 -8.34
N ARG A 52 6.96 12.70 -7.94
CA ARG A 52 8.02 13.15 -8.87
C ARG A 52 8.50 12.02 -9.79
N ALA A 53 8.59 10.80 -9.27
CA ALA A 53 8.97 9.61 -10.02
C ALA A 53 7.89 9.12 -11.01
N MET A 54 6.63 9.54 -10.87
CA MET A 54 5.56 9.16 -11.82
C MET A 54 5.86 9.67 -13.24
N LEU A 55 5.65 8.85 -14.26
CA LEU A 55 5.72 9.31 -15.65
C LEU A 55 4.55 10.27 -15.95
N ALA A 56 4.86 11.42 -16.54
CA ALA A 56 3.88 12.49 -16.77
C ALA A 56 2.84 12.12 -17.83
N ASP A 57 3.25 11.30 -18.80
CA ASP A 57 2.53 10.89 -20.01
C ASP A 57 1.99 9.45 -19.93
N ARG A 58 2.10 8.79 -18.77
CA ARG A 58 1.48 7.48 -18.55
C ARG A 58 -0.03 7.60 -18.77
N ALA A 59 -0.59 6.58 -19.43
CA ALA A 59 -2.03 6.47 -19.65
C ALA A 59 -2.81 6.66 -18.33
N PRO A 60 -3.88 7.46 -18.34
CA PRO A 60 -4.65 7.75 -17.14
C PRO A 60 -5.36 6.51 -16.63
N GLY A 61 -5.59 6.47 -15.31
CA GLY A 61 -6.44 5.45 -14.69
C GLY A 61 -7.93 5.69 -14.99
N PRO A 62 -8.83 4.93 -14.34
CA PRO A 62 -10.28 5.17 -14.40
C PRO A 62 -10.69 6.59 -13.95
N ASP A 63 -9.82 7.31 -13.25
CA ASP A 63 -10.00 8.69 -12.79
C ASP A 63 -9.70 9.76 -13.86
N GLY A 64 -9.09 9.39 -14.98
CA GLY A 64 -8.74 10.31 -16.05
C GLY A 64 -7.51 11.19 -15.80
N PHE A 65 -6.81 11.05 -14.66
CA PHE A 65 -5.64 11.87 -14.34
C PHE A 65 -4.32 11.15 -14.70
N THR A 66 -3.35 11.92 -15.22
CA THR A 66 -1.99 11.43 -15.46
C THR A 66 -1.04 11.88 -14.36
N GLY A 67 0.20 11.36 -14.35
CA GLY A 67 1.23 11.82 -13.42
C GLY A 67 1.50 13.33 -13.50
N ALA A 68 1.25 13.96 -14.65
CA ALA A 68 1.37 15.42 -14.81
C ALA A 68 0.43 16.21 -13.89
N PHE A 69 -0.80 15.71 -13.69
CA PHE A 69 -1.77 16.34 -12.79
C PHE A 69 -1.25 16.38 -11.36
N TYR A 70 -0.82 15.25 -10.81
CA TYR A 70 -0.33 15.16 -9.43
C TYR A 70 0.89 16.04 -9.19
N LYS A 71 1.82 16.09 -10.15
CA LYS A 71 2.99 16.97 -10.09
C LYS A 71 2.61 18.45 -10.07
N ALA A 72 1.70 18.87 -10.96
CA ALA A 72 1.31 20.27 -11.09
C ALA A 72 0.40 20.74 -9.94
N ALA A 73 -0.51 19.88 -9.48
CA ALA A 73 -1.51 20.20 -8.48
C ALA A 73 -1.05 19.94 -7.04
N TRP A 74 0.17 19.43 -6.80
CA TRP A 74 0.63 19.01 -5.48
C TRP A 74 0.38 20.06 -4.38
N SER A 75 0.71 21.32 -4.64
CA SER A 75 0.51 22.42 -3.68
C SER A 75 -0.96 22.62 -3.25
N ILE A 76 -1.90 22.16 -4.08
CA ILE A 76 -3.34 22.23 -3.87
C ILE A 76 -3.85 20.96 -3.18
N ILE A 77 -3.50 19.78 -3.71
CA ILE A 77 -4.10 18.49 -3.29
C ILE A 77 -3.35 17.78 -2.15
N LYS A 78 -2.16 18.25 -1.75
CA LYS A 78 -1.28 17.51 -0.83
C LYS A 78 -1.95 17.09 0.48
N LYS A 79 -2.78 17.96 1.05
CA LYS A 79 -3.44 17.69 2.34
C LYS A 79 -4.41 16.52 2.24
N ASP A 80 -5.18 16.47 1.16
CA ASP A 80 -6.17 15.42 0.93
C ASP A 80 -5.49 14.08 0.61
N VAL A 81 -4.42 14.09 -0.18
CA VAL A 81 -3.62 12.90 -0.49
C VAL A 81 -2.98 12.32 0.77
N LEU A 82 -2.31 13.15 1.60
CA LEU A 82 -1.71 12.68 2.85
C LEU A 82 -2.76 12.14 3.83
N ALA A 83 -3.92 12.79 3.92
CA ALA A 83 -5.02 12.29 4.75
C ALA A 83 -5.52 10.91 4.27
N ALA A 84 -5.68 10.71 2.96
CA ALA A 84 -6.08 9.43 2.39
C ALA A 84 -5.05 8.32 2.66
N LEU A 85 -3.77 8.62 2.49
CA LEU A 85 -2.67 7.68 2.79
C LEU A 85 -2.61 7.31 4.27
N ASN A 86 -2.85 8.27 5.17
CA ASN A 86 -2.93 7.98 6.60
C ASN A 86 -4.14 7.10 6.98
N VAL A 87 -5.30 7.29 6.32
CA VAL A 87 -6.46 6.39 6.50
C VAL A 87 -6.16 4.98 6.00
N PHE A 88 -5.41 4.88 4.89
CA PHE A 88 -4.95 3.60 4.35
C PHE A 88 -3.99 2.88 5.32
N HIS A 89 -2.94 3.57 5.79
CA HIS A 89 -1.96 3.04 6.74
C HIS A 89 -2.60 2.54 8.05
N THR A 90 -3.49 3.34 8.63
CA THR A 90 -4.14 3.01 9.91
C THR A 90 -5.24 1.94 9.78
N GLY A 91 -5.46 1.39 8.58
CA GLY A 91 -6.45 0.33 8.35
C GLY A 91 -7.90 0.77 8.57
N ARG A 92 -8.18 2.09 8.58
CA ARG A 92 -9.55 2.64 8.67
C ARG A 92 -10.30 2.61 7.34
N GLY A 93 -9.64 2.25 6.25
CA GLY A 93 -10.23 2.03 4.92
C GLY A 93 -11.14 0.80 4.78
N ARG A 94 -11.62 0.18 5.88
CA ARG A 94 -12.58 -0.95 5.84
C ARG A 94 -14.01 -0.53 5.44
N GLY A 95 -14.16 0.59 4.73
CA GLY A 95 -15.44 1.25 4.45
C GLY A 95 -15.58 1.77 3.01
N PHE A 96 -14.83 1.21 2.06
CA PHE A 96 -15.11 1.35 0.63
C PHE A 96 -15.64 0.03 0.08
#